data_AF-Q8A9S1-F1
#
_entry.id   AF-Q8A9S1-F1
#
_cell.length_a   1.000
_cell.length_b   1.000
_cell.length_c   1.000
_cell.angle_alpha   90.00
_cell.angle_beta   90.00
_cell.angle_gamma   90.00
#
_symmetry.space_group_name_H-M   'P 1'
#
loop_
_entity.id
_entity.type
_entity.pdbx_description
1 polymer ?
#
loop_
_entity_poly.entity_id
_entity_poly.type
_entity_poly.pdbx_seq_one_letter_code
_entity_poly.pdbx_strand_id
1 'polypeptide(L)'
;MTRLWDTARRKRLNCPKVLTLVPVRKHRTEKSSKKRDWTICLIKPLIVHKCIICIGSNYNRKENLLLARRRLVDLFPTIRFTSEQETRPLFFRSPALFSNQVAMFFSEAEEERVRKELKAIEQSAGRRPEDKKEEKVSLDIDLLSFDDRVLKPEDLKREYVVKGLEELKYNQI
;
A
#
# COMPACT_ATOMS: atom_id res chain seq x y z
N MET A 1 38.32 -8.08 -34.94
CA MET A 1 36.94 -8.23 -35.45
C MET A 1 36.11 -8.78 -34.30
N THR A 2 35.10 -8.17 -33.69
CA THR A 2 34.38 -6.89 -33.86
C THR A 2 33.55 -6.72 -32.58
N ARG A 3 33.35 -5.48 -32.10
CA ARG A 3 32.50 -5.09 -30.96
C ARG A 3 31.00 -5.27 -31.27
N LEU A 4 30.14 -5.33 -30.25
CA LEU A 4 28.78 -4.72 -30.13
C LEU A 4 28.10 -5.31 -28.87
N TRP A 5 28.11 -4.63 -27.70
CA TRP A 5 27.10 -3.68 -27.19
C TRP A 5 25.65 -4.09 -27.47
N ASP A 6 24.89 -4.42 -26.43
CA ASP A 6 23.47 -4.10 -26.41
C ASP A 6 22.98 -3.73 -25.01
N THR A 7 22.41 -2.53 -24.95
CA THR A 7 22.08 -1.78 -23.73
C THR A 7 20.56 -1.78 -23.61
N ALA A 8 20.00 -2.45 -22.61
CA ALA A 8 18.56 -2.47 -22.40
C ALA A 8 18.07 -1.12 -21.83
N ARG A 9 17.42 -0.34 -22.70
CA ARG A 9 16.73 0.93 -22.46
C ARG A 9 15.64 0.76 -21.39
N ARG A 10 15.87 1.28 -20.17
CA ARG A 10 14.82 1.58 -19.19
C ARG A 10 14.14 2.89 -19.58
N LYS A 11 12.96 2.83 -20.19
CA LYS A 11 12.10 4.02 -20.40
C LYS A 11 11.62 4.52 -19.03
N ARG A 12 12.19 5.64 -18.56
CA ARG A 12 11.64 6.41 -17.43
C ARG A 12 10.33 7.05 -17.89
N LEU A 13 9.25 6.75 -17.18
CA LEU A 13 7.99 7.48 -17.26
C LEU A 13 8.24 8.93 -16.81
N ASN A 14 7.76 9.87 -17.63
CA ASN A 14 7.97 11.30 -17.50
C ASN A 14 6.82 11.90 -16.67
N CYS A 15 7.07 12.30 -15.42
CA CYS A 15 6.12 13.10 -14.64
C CYS A 15 6.51 14.58 -14.75
N PRO A 16 5.57 15.49 -15.13
CA PRO A 16 5.89 16.90 -15.28
C PRO A 16 6.10 17.55 -13.91
N LYS A 17 7.28 18.16 -13.70
CA LYS A 17 7.58 18.99 -12.53
C LYS A 17 6.87 20.33 -12.70
N VAL A 18 5.82 20.58 -11.92
CA VAL A 18 5.24 21.93 -11.79
C VAL A 18 6.11 22.72 -10.82
N LEU A 19 6.89 23.66 -11.36
CA LEU A 19 7.65 24.66 -10.60
C LEU A 19 6.78 25.89 -10.41
N THR A 20 6.29 26.13 -9.19
CA THR A 20 5.68 27.41 -8.82
C THR A 20 6.75 28.34 -8.24
N LEU A 21 7.03 29.44 -8.94
CA LEU A 21 7.88 30.53 -8.48
C LEU A 21 7.05 31.53 -7.66
N VAL A 22 7.47 31.82 -6.43
CA VAL A 22 6.86 32.88 -5.59
C VAL A 22 7.85 34.04 -5.47
N PRO A 23 7.44 35.32 -5.67
CA PRO A 23 8.38 36.44 -5.54
C PRO A 23 8.60 36.79 -4.06
N VAL A 24 9.86 36.78 -3.61
CA VAL A 24 10.25 37.36 -2.32
C VAL A 24 10.62 38.82 -2.53
N ARG A 25 9.87 39.72 -1.90
CA ARG A 25 10.16 41.17 -1.84
C ARG A 25 11.53 41.38 -1.17
N LYS A 26 12.48 41.98 -1.91
CA LYS A 26 13.77 42.41 -1.37
C LYS A 26 13.62 43.75 -0.67
N HIS A 27 13.86 43.79 0.63
CA HIS A 27 14.37 45.01 1.27
C HIS A 27 15.90 44.96 1.27
N ARG A 28 16.50 46.04 0.76
CA ARG A 28 17.94 46.28 0.63
C ARG A 28 18.43 46.91 1.93
N THR A 29 19.51 46.39 2.51
CA THR A 29 20.68 47.18 2.95
C THR A 29 21.86 46.27 3.36
N GLU A 30 22.99 46.63 2.75
CA GLU A 30 24.38 46.56 3.24
C GLU A 30 25.20 45.27 3.41
N LYS A 31 26.50 45.52 3.22
CA LYS A 31 27.61 44.64 2.87
C LYS A 31 27.91 43.62 3.95
N SER A 32 27.95 42.35 3.57
CA SER A 32 28.82 41.36 4.21
C SER A 32 29.08 40.22 3.22
N SER A 33 30.35 40.01 2.89
CA SER A 33 30.82 38.87 2.09
C SER A 33 30.65 37.60 2.93
N LYS A 34 29.45 37.02 2.93
CA LYS A 34 29.21 35.67 3.44
C LYS A 34 29.22 34.71 2.26
N LYS A 35 30.24 33.85 2.23
CA LYS A 35 30.25 32.65 1.39
C LYS A 35 28.88 31.98 1.50
N ARG A 36 28.23 31.78 0.37
CA ARG A 36 27.00 30.99 0.30
C ARG A 36 27.42 29.55 0.57
N ASP A 37 27.28 29.11 1.81
CA ASP A 37 27.27 27.69 2.14
C ASP A 37 26.05 27.10 1.44
N TRP A 38 26.29 26.50 0.30
CA TRP A 38 25.35 25.63 -0.36
C TRP A 38 25.28 24.37 0.49
N THR A 39 24.50 24.39 1.56
CA THR A 39 24.11 23.17 2.24
C THR A 39 23.41 22.33 1.17
N ILE A 40 24.14 21.33 0.65
CA ILE A 40 23.63 20.36 -0.30
C ILE A 40 22.45 19.72 0.42
N CYS A 41 21.23 20.10 0.06
CA CYS A 41 20.05 19.35 0.43
C CYS A 41 20.27 17.95 -0.15
N LEU A 42 20.63 17.01 0.72
CA LEU A 42 20.71 15.60 0.39
C LEU A 42 19.32 15.18 -0.08
N ILE A 43 19.12 15.16 -1.40
CA ILE A 43 17.93 14.59 -2.03
C ILE A 43 18.01 13.10 -1.73
N LYS A 44 17.40 12.67 -0.62
CA LYS A 44 17.19 11.25 -0.37
C LYS A 44 16.37 10.72 -1.56
N PRO A 45 16.80 9.65 -2.23
CA PRO A 45 15.96 9.03 -3.24
C PRO A 45 14.65 8.63 -2.56
N LEU A 46 13.52 9.05 -3.14
CA LEU A 46 12.20 8.60 -2.73
C LEU A 46 12.12 7.12 -3.08
N ILE A 47 12.39 6.25 -2.11
CA ILE A 47 12.20 4.82 -2.25
C ILE A 47 10.71 4.57 -2.14
N VAL A 48 10.15 3.89 -3.15
CA VAL A 48 8.76 3.48 -3.19
C VAL A 48 8.71 1.97 -3.07
N HIS A 49 7.91 1.50 -2.12
CA HIS A 49 7.78 0.09 -1.76
C HIS A 49 6.49 -0.48 -2.32
N LYS A 50 6.57 -1.65 -2.96
CA LYS A 50 5.40 -2.39 -3.44
C LYS A 50 4.80 -3.20 -2.29
N CYS A 51 3.55 -2.94 -1.95
CA CYS A 51 2.84 -3.65 -0.89
C CYS A 51 1.71 -4.50 -1.48
N ILE A 52 1.54 -5.71 -0.96
CA ILE A 52 0.37 -6.55 -1.24
C ILE A 52 -0.31 -6.87 0.07
N ILE A 53 -1.61 -6.61 0.15
CA ILE A 53 -2.43 -6.88 1.31
C ILE A 53 -3.59 -7.81 0.96
N CYS A 54 -4.12 -8.52 1.95
CA CYS A 54 -5.47 -9.07 1.89
C CYS A 54 -6.36 -8.46 2.97
N ILE A 55 -7.63 -8.32 2.64
CA ILE A 55 -8.70 -7.79 3.47
C ILE A 55 -9.71 -8.92 3.66
N GLY A 56 -10.18 -9.13 4.89
CA GLY A 56 -11.16 -10.16 5.22
C GLY A 56 -12.19 -9.68 6.25
N SER A 57 -13.44 -10.11 6.08
CA SER A 57 -14.52 -9.88 7.05
C SER A 57 -15.57 -10.98 6.95
N ASN A 58 -16.11 -11.44 8.09
CA ASN A 58 -17.27 -12.35 8.14
C ASN A 58 -18.50 -11.74 8.83
N TYR A 59 -18.40 -10.52 9.34
CA TYR A 59 -19.46 -9.83 10.06
C TYR A 59 -19.63 -8.42 9.51
N ASN A 60 -20.87 -7.99 9.22
CA ASN A 60 -21.17 -6.73 8.52
C ASN A 60 -20.25 -6.50 7.31
N ARG A 61 -20.09 -7.57 6.50
CA ARG A 61 -19.04 -7.69 5.48
C ARG A 61 -19.01 -6.52 4.52
N LYS A 62 -20.19 -6.13 4.01
CA LYS A 62 -20.33 -5.06 3.02
C LYS A 62 -19.88 -3.72 3.59
N GLU A 63 -20.33 -3.37 4.78
CA GLU A 63 -20.01 -2.12 5.46
C GLU A 63 -18.52 -2.07 5.83
N ASN A 64 -17.97 -3.18 6.34
CA ASN A 64 -16.58 -3.27 6.75
C ASN A 64 -15.59 -3.25 5.58
N LEU A 65 -15.88 -3.94 4.48
CA LEU A 65 -15.05 -3.83 3.26
C LEU A 65 -15.16 -2.44 2.64
N LEU A 66 -16.33 -1.80 2.66
CA LEU A 66 -16.49 -0.43 2.17
C LEU A 66 -15.68 0.57 3.01
N LEU A 67 -15.70 0.43 4.34
CA LEU A 67 -14.87 1.22 5.26
C LEU A 67 -13.39 1.02 4.93
N ALA A 68 -12.94 -0.23 4.81
CA ALA A 68 -11.55 -0.56 4.51
C ALA A 68 -11.10 0.07 3.19
N ARG A 69 -11.88 -0.09 2.11
CA ARG A 69 -11.57 0.48 0.79
C ARG A 69 -11.41 1.99 0.86
N ARG A 70 -12.34 2.71 1.49
CA ARG A 70 -12.27 4.18 1.62
C ARG A 70 -11.00 4.61 2.34
N ARG A 71 -10.73 4.03 3.52
CA ARG A 71 -9.55 4.36 4.32
C ARG A 71 -8.24 4.05 3.59
N LEU A 72 -8.19 2.90 2.91
CA LEU A 72 -7.00 2.50 2.17
C LEU A 72 -6.74 3.37 0.95
N VAL A 73 -7.78 3.83 0.24
CA VAL A 73 -7.64 4.79 -0.87
C VAL A 73 -7.11 6.13 -0.37
N ASP A 74 -7.61 6.61 0.76
CA ASP A 74 -7.16 7.88 1.36
C ASP A 74 -5.67 7.83 1.73
N LEU A 75 -5.21 6.70 2.28
CA LEU A 75 -3.81 6.51 2.72
C LEU A 75 -2.86 6.14 1.59
N PHE A 76 -3.32 5.34 0.64
CA PHE A 76 -2.52 4.77 -0.44
C PHE A 76 -3.20 5.02 -1.79
N PRO A 77 -3.07 6.22 -2.38
CA PRO A 77 -3.80 6.59 -3.60
C PRO A 77 -3.49 5.72 -4.83
N THR A 78 -2.38 4.98 -4.81
CA THR A 78 -1.98 4.05 -5.87
C THR A 78 -2.62 2.67 -5.73
N ILE A 79 -3.47 2.47 -4.72
CA ILE A 79 -4.06 1.16 -4.44
C ILE A 79 -4.99 0.69 -5.54
N ARG A 80 -4.84 -0.58 -5.88
CA ARG A 80 -5.69 -1.30 -6.81
C ARG A 80 -6.26 -2.52 -6.10
N PHE A 81 -7.57 -2.62 -6.09
CA PHE A 81 -8.29 -3.75 -5.51
C PHE A 81 -8.62 -4.77 -6.59
N THR A 82 -8.60 -6.05 -6.23
CA THR A 82 -9.13 -7.14 -7.05
C THR A 82 -10.63 -7.27 -6.87
N SER A 83 -11.24 -8.18 -7.61
CA SER A 83 -12.59 -8.62 -7.35
C SER A 83 -12.72 -9.20 -5.94
N GLU A 84 -13.85 -8.95 -5.27
CA GLU A 84 -14.18 -9.56 -3.98
C GLU A 84 -14.44 -11.06 -4.19
N GLN A 85 -14.01 -11.88 -3.25
CA GLN A 85 -14.17 -13.33 -3.27
C GLN A 85 -14.84 -13.79 -1.97
N GLU A 86 -15.91 -14.58 -2.09
CA GLU A 86 -16.54 -15.21 -0.95
C GLU A 86 -15.88 -16.56 -0.65
N THR A 87 -15.52 -16.81 0.61
CA THR A 87 -14.90 -18.09 1.01
C THR A 87 -15.53 -18.64 2.27
N ARG A 88 -15.45 -19.96 2.43
CA ARG A 88 -15.75 -20.61 3.71
C ARG A 88 -14.64 -20.32 4.73
N PRO A 89 -14.98 -20.28 6.03
CA PRO A 89 -13.97 -20.22 7.08
C PRO A 89 -13.14 -21.51 7.10
N LEU A 90 -11.85 -21.38 7.39
CA LEU A 90 -10.93 -22.53 7.49
C LEU A 90 -10.78 -23.07 8.92
N PHE A 91 -10.79 -22.18 9.91
CA PHE A 91 -10.46 -22.50 11.31
C PHE A 91 -11.54 -22.05 12.30
N PHE A 92 -12.76 -21.84 11.83
CA PHE A 92 -13.89 -21.41 12.65
C PHE A 92 -14.95 -22.50 12.73
N ARG A 93 -15.67 -22.57 13.85
CA ARG A 93 -16.82 -23.45 14.03
C ARG A 93 -18.05 -22.89 13.34
N SER A 94 -18.18 -21.57 13.34
CA SER A 94 -19.21 -20.82 12.65
C SER A 94 -19.11 -21.05 11.14
N PRO A 95 -20.22 -21.34 10.44
CA PRO A 95 -20.23 -21.49 8.99
C PRO A 95 -20.30 -20.13 8.26
N ALA A 96 -20.22 -19.01 8.98
CA ALA A 96 -20.32 -17.68 8.40
C ALA A 96 -19.24 -17.45 7.33
N LEU A 97 -19.69 -17.12 6.12
CA LEU A 97 -18.81 -16.88 4.99
C LEU A 97 -18.00 -15.61 5.19
N PHE A 98 -16.79 -15.60 4.64
CA PHE A 98 -15.92 -14.45 4.58
C PHE A 98 -16.05 -13.76 3.21
N SER A 99 -16.09 -12.44 3.22
CA SER A 99 -15.74 -11.62 2.07
C SER A 99 -14.26 -11.30 2.15
N ASN A 100 -13.50 -11.69 1.14
CA ASN A 100 -12.08 -11.42 1.03
C ASN A 100 -11.77 -10.58 -0.21
N GLN A 101 -10.73 -9.76 -0.12
CA GLN A 101 -10.26 -8.98 -1.25
C GLN A 101 -8.75 -8.77 -1.16
N VAL A 102 -8.06 -8.87 -2.29
CA VAL A 102 -6.63 -8.56 -2.38
C VAL A 102 -6.48 -7.13 -2.88
N ALA A 103 -5.42 -6.46 -2.43
CA ALA A 103 -5.05 -5.17 -3.00
C ALA A 103 -3.53 -5.02 -3.10
N MET A 104 -3.10 -4.19 -4.06
CA MET A 104 -1.70 -3.82 -4.24
C MET A 104 -1.58 -2.31 -4.33
N PHE A 105 -0.56 -1.74 -3.69
CA PHE A 105 -0.25 -0.32 -3.73
C PHE A 105 1.26 -0.08 -3.62
N PHE A 106 1.67 1.15 -3.89
CA PHE A 106 3.01 1.65 -3.62
C PHE A 106 2.99 2.65 -2.46
N SER A 107 3.99 2.58 -1.58
CA SER A 107 4.14 3.48 -0.43
C SER A 107 5.59 3.93 -0.25
N GLU A 108 5.80 5.18 0.14
CA GLU A 108 7.12 5.68 0.58
C GLU A 108 7.39 5.38 2.06
N ALA A 109 6.42 4.78 2.76
CA ALA A 109 6.53 4.43 4.16
C ALA A 109 7.23 3.07 4.33
N GLU A 110 8.06 2.99 5.37
CA GLU A 110 8.65 1.73 5.83
C GLU A 110 7.57 0.72 6.26
N GLU A 111 7.91 -0.57 6.20
CA GLU A 111 7.00 -1.70 6.49
C GLU A 111 6.26 -1.53 7.83
N GLU A 112 6.96 -1.13 8.89
CA GLU A 112 6.38 -0.93 10.22
C GLU A 112 5.28 0.13 10.23
N ARG A 113 5.50 1.24 9.52
CA ARG A 113 4.52 2.32 9.42
C ARG A 113 3.32 1.87 8.61
N VAL A 114 3.51 1.15 7.51
CA VAL A 114 2.40 0.55 6.74
C VAL A 114 1.57 -0.36 7.65
N ARG A 115 2.19 -1.28 8.39
CA ARG A 115 1.49 -2.17 9.34
C ARG A 115 0.69 -1.40 10.38
N LYS A 116 1.24 -0.31 10.91
CA LYS A 116 0.55 0.54 11.90
C LYS A 116 -0.72 1.16 11.32
N GLU A 117 -0.65 1.68 10.09
CA GLU A 117 -1.82 2.26 9.42
C GLU A 117 -2.90 1.20 9.14
N LEU A 118 -2.51 0.01 8.65
CA LEU A 118 -3.45 -1.11 8.46
C LEU A 118 -4.14 -1.49 9.78
N LYS A 119 -3.36 -1.54 10.87
CA LYS A 119 -3.89 -1.85 12.20
C LYS A 119 -4.87 -0.79 12.71
N ALA A 120 -4.63 0.49 12.41
CA ALA A 120 -5.53 1.58 12.77
C ALA A 120 -6.88 1.46 12.04
N ILE A 121 -6.87 1.00 10.78
CA ILE A 121 -8.11 0.75 10.03
C ILE A 121 -8.92 -0.38 10.68
N GLU A 122 -8.29 -1.50 11.02
CA GLU A 122 -8.96 -2.62 11.72
C GLU A 122 -9.61 -2.17 13.03
N GLN A 123 -8.90 -1.35 13.83
CA GLN A 123 -9.42 -0.81 15.08
C GLN A 123 -10.64 0.09 14.85
N SER A 124 -10.65 0.87 13.77
CA SER A 124 -11.80 1.72 13.41
C SER A 124 -13.05 0.94 13.00
N ALA A 125 -12.91 -0.32 12.59
CA ALA A 125 -14.02 -1.21 12.30
C ALA A 125 -14.66 -1.85 13.57
N GLY A 126 -14.18 -1.47 14.76
CA GLY A 126 -14.87 -1.75 16.02
C GLY A 126 -14.75 -3.18 16.52
N ARG A 127 -13.63 -3.87 16.27
CA ARG A 127 -13.39 -5.20 16.84
C ARG A 127 -13.36 -5.10 18.37
N ARG A 128 -14.30 -5.75 19.04
CA ARG A 128 -14.37 -5.84 20.51
C ARG A 128 -13.77 -7.18 20.98
N PRO A 129 -13.25 -7.24 22.22
CA PRO A 129 -12.74 -8.50 22.78
C PRO A 129 -13.76 -9.64 22.79
N GLU A 130 -15.05 -9.32 22.97
CA GLU A 130 -16.17 -10.27 23.03
C GLU A 130 -16.44 -10.93 21.67
N ASP A 131 -16.16 -10.22 20.57
CA ASP A 131 -16.38 -10.71 19.20
C ASP A 131 -15.54 -11.98 18.90
N LYS A 132 -14.44 -12.21 19.63
CA LYS A 132 -13.66 -13.45 19.54
C LYS A 132 -14.46 -14.69 19.96
N LYS A 133 -15.33 -14.57 20.97
CA LYS A 133 -16.15 -15.70 21.46
C LYS A 133 -17.23 -16.10 20.46
N GLU A 134 -17.71 -15.12 19.69
CA GLU A 134 -18.72 -15.31 18.65
C GLU A 134 -18.12 -15.57 17.27
N GLU A 135 -16.79 -15.72 17.18
CA GLU A 135 -16.06 -15.91 15.93
C GLU A 135 -16.36 -14.81 14.88
N LYS A 136 -16.66 -13.60 15.37
CA LYS A 136 -16.90 -12.41 14.54
C LYS A 136 -15.58 -11.71 14.22
N VAL A 137 -15.33 -11.61 12.93
CA VAL A 137 -14.21 -10.90 12.32
C VAL A 137 -14.79 -9.71 11.56
N SER A 138 -14.87 -8.56 12.25
CA SER A 138 -15.36 -7.31 11.65
C SER A 138 -14.47 -6.89 10.48
N LEU A 139 -13.16 -6.82 10.69
CA LEU A 139 -12.19 -6.48 9.66
C LEU A 139 -10.81 -7.01 10.05
N ASP A 140 -10.14 -7.65 9.11
CA ASP A 140 -8.77 -8.16 9.21
C ASP A 140 -8.02 -7.72 7.95
N ILE A 141 -6.90 -7.01 8.10
CA ILE A 141 -6.09 -6.49 7.00
C ILE A 141 -4.64 -6.88 7.23
N ASP A 142 -4.16 -7.80 6.41
CA ASP A 142 -2.84 -8.35 6.53
C ASP A 142 -1.92 -7.92 5.39
N LEU A 143 -0.71 -7.49 5.75
CA LEU A 143 0.38 -7.27 4.81
C LEU A 143 1.03 -8.61 4.43
N LEU A 144 0.78 -9.05 3.20
CA LEU A 144 1.23 -10.33 2.66
C LEU A 144 2.67 -10.26 2.16
N SER A 145 3.04 -9.16 1.50
CA SER A 145 4.39 -8.90 1.02
C SER A 145 4.74 -7.42 1.03
N PHE A 146 6.03 -7.15 1.15
CA PHE A 146 6.62 -5.81 1.10
C PHE A 146 7.87 -5.88 0.21
N ASP A 147 7.82 -5.21 -0.94
CA ASP A 147 8.72 -5.44 -2.07
C ASP A 147 8.80 -6.93 -2.43
N ASP A 148 10.02 -7.46 -2.50
CA ASP A 148 10.30 -8.86 -2.81
C ASP A 148 10.23 -9.76 -1.55
N ARG A 149 10.00 -9.19 -0.36
CA ARG A 149 9.90 -9.95 0.90
C ARG A 149 8.49 -10.46 1.11
N VAL A 150 8.37 -11.78 1.22
CA VAL A 150 7.13 -12.46 1.63
C VAL A 150 7.03 -12.45 3.15
N LEU A 151 5.91 -11.93 3.66
CA LEU A 151 5.67 -11.76 5.10
C LEU A 151 4.69 -12.81 5.64
N LYS A 152 3.75 -13.28 4.80
CA LYS A 152 2.78 -14.34 5.15
C LYS A 152 2.72 -15.41 4.05
N PRO A 153 3.68 -16.36 4.02
CA PRO A 153 3.79 -17.35 2.95
C PRO A 153 2.59 -18.33 2.91
N GLU A 154 1.98 -18.64 4.05
CA GLU A 154 0.81 -19.51 4.12
C GLU A 154 -0.42 -18.82 3.52
N ASP A 155 -0.60 -17.54 3.80
CA ASP A 155 -1.73 -16.77 3.30
C ASP A 155 -1.64 -16.51 1.79
N LEU A 156 -0.43 -16.37 1.25
CA LEU A 156 -0.20 -16.27 -0.20
C LEU A 156 -0.63 -17.52 -0.97
N LYS A 157 -0.72 -18.68 -0.30
CA LYS A 157 -1.17 -19.94 -0.92
C LYS A 157 -2.69 -20.10 -0.92
N ARG A 158 -3.44 -19.20 -0.26
CA ARG A 158 -4.90 -19.27 -0.22
C ARG A 158 -5.47 -19.04 -1.62
N GLU A 159 -6.47 -19.83 -1.99
CA GLU A 159 -7.04 -19.81 -3.36
C GLU A 159 -7.49 -18.41 -3.80
N TYR A 160 -8.21 -17.68 -2.94
CA TYR A 160 -8.66 -16.31 -3.26
C TYR A 160 -7.49 -15.32 -3.40
N VAL A 161 -6.38 -15.55 -2.70
CA VAL A 161 -5.19 -14.71 -2.80
C VAL A 161 -4.49 -14.97 -4.12
N VAL A 162 -4.32 -16.25 -4.50
CA VAL A 162 -3.73 -16.63 -5.79
C VAL A 162 -4.52 -16.03 -6.96
N LYS A 163 -5.85 -16.18 -6.96
CA LYS A 163 -6.74 -15.57 -7.97
C LYS A 163 -6.60 -14.05 -8.02
N GLY A 164 -6.56 -13.40 -6.86
CA GLY A 164 -6.37 -11.94 -6.80
C GLY A 164 -5.00 -11.50 -7.33
N LEU A 165 -3.94 -12.24 -7.03
CA LEU A 165 -2.60 -11.96 -7.56
C LEU A 165 -2.52 -12.13 -9.08
N GLU A 166 -3.23 -13.10 -9.64
CA GLU A 166 -3.38 -13.27 -11.08
C GLU A 166 -4.09 -12.06 -11.70
N GLU A 167 -5.24 -11.64 -11.14
CA GLU A 167 -5.99 -10.46 -11.58
C GLU A 167 -5.11 -9.18 -11.58
N LEU A 168 -4.30 -8.99 -10.54
CA LEU A 168 -3.36 -7.86 -10.45
C LEU A 168 -2.25 -7.87 -11.50
N LYS A 169 -1.89 -9.05 -12.05
CA LYS A 169 -0.90 -9.15 -13.13
C LYS A 169 -1.52 -8.77 -14.48
N TYR A 170 -2.73 -9.24 -14.78
CA TYR A 170 -3.42 -8.93 -16.04
C TYR A 170 -3.79 -7.45 -16.16
N ASN A 171 -4.06 -6.80 -15.03
CA ASN A 171 -4.44 -5.40 -14.99
C ASN A 171 -3.26 -4.40 -15.11
N GLN A 172 -2.03 -4.88 -15.35
CA GLN A 172 -0.82 -4.05 -15.59
C GLN A 172 -0.56 -3.76 -17.08
N ILE A 173 -1.46 -4.18 -17.97
CA ILE A 173 -1.40 -3.95 -19.43
C ILE A 173 -2.09 -2.63 -19.77
#